data_AF-A0A7J2UAF2-F1
#
_entry.id   AF-A0A7J2UAF2-F1
#
_cell.length_a   1.000
_cell.length_b   1.000
_cell.length_c   1.000
_cell.angle_alpha   90.00
_cell.angle_beta   90.00
_cell.angle_gamma   90.00
#
_symmetry.space_group_name_H-M   'P 1'
#
loop_
_entity.id
_entity.type
_entity.pdbx_description
1 polymer ?
#
loop_
_entity_poly.entity_id
_entity_poly.type
_entity_poly.pdbx_seq_one_letter_code
_entity_poly.pdbx_strand_id
1 'polypeptide(L)'
;MHGFYITFVEKSVIEALSGILYLPPLFWLQVFILIGTIFLAAYVQRGWCRYFCPHGAIMAVMNRFSFIGLRRDLVKCAKGECRECVKACPMKVRILDLPWKKFSDPECIYCMKCADICPNGAIRPTYP
;
A
#
# COMPACT_ATOMS: atom_id res chain seq x y z
N MET A 1 20.36 -2.37 49.27
CA MET A 1 19.80 -1.14 48.64
C MET A 1 19.31 -1.33 47.19
N HIS A 2 19.35 -2.54 46.59
CA HIS A 2 18.88 -2.78 45.21
C HIS A 2 17.42 -3.27 45.07
N GLY A 3 16.77 -3.74 46.16
CA GLY A 3 15.41 -4.30 46.10
C GLY A 3 14.27 -3.27 46.08
N PHE A 4 14.53 -2.03 46.51
CA PHE A 4 13.52 -0.98 46.62
C PHE A 4 13.26 -0.25 45.29
N TYR A 5 14.27 -0.18 44.40
CA TYR A 5 14.12 0.47 43.10
C TYR A 5 13.28 -0.38 42.13
N ILE A 6 13.40 -1.71 42.19
CA ILE A 6 12.63 -2.64 41.35
C ILE A 6 11.14 -2.61 41.71
N THR A 7 10.80 -2.60 43.01
CA THR A 7 9.40 -2.54 43.47
C THR A 7 8.71 -1.20 43.19
N PHE A 8 9.46 -0.10 43.08
CA PHE A 8 8.92 1.22 42.71
C PHE A 8 8.68 1.35 41.20
N VAL A 9 9.58 0.81 40.37
CA VAL A 9 9.38 0.69 38.91
C VAL A 9 8.20 -0.23 38.59
N GLU A 10 8.07 -1.36 39.30
CA GLU A 10 6.98 -2.31 39.07
C GLU A 10 5.61 -1.71 39.42
N LYS A 11 5.48 -0.99 40.55
CA LYS A 11 4.23 -0.28 40.91
C LYS A 11 3.86 0.84 39.94
N SER A 12 4.83 1.63 39.49
CA SER A 12 4.57 2.72 38.54
C SER A 12 4.20 2.20 37.14
N VAL A 13 4.75 1.07 36.72
CA VAL A 13 4.35 0.36 35.50
C VAL A 13 2.95 -0.27 35.65
N ILE A 14 2.63 -0.84 36.81
CA ILE A 14 1.32 -1.45 37.08
C ILE A 14 0.19 -0.41 37.13
N GLU A 15 0.42 0.77 37.71
CA GLU A 15 -0.58 1.86 37.70
C GLU A 15 -0.78 2.48 36.32
N ALA A 16 0.28 2.57 35.51
CA ALA A 16 0.14 2.95 34.11
C ALA A 16 -0.67 1.92 33.31
N LEU A 17 -0.44 0.63 33.55
CA LEU A 17 -1.18 -0.47 32.89
C LEU A 17 -2.65 -0.56 33.34
N SER A 18 -2.95 -0.31 34.62
CA SER A 18 -4.34 -0.28 35.10
C SER A 18 -5.10 0.92 34.53
N GLY A 19 -4.46 2.08 34.39
CA GLY A 19 -5.02 3.23 33.67
C GLY A 19 -5.34 2.91 32.20
N ILE A 20 -4.45 2.22 31.49
CA ILE A 20 -4.63 1.79 30.09
C ILE A 20 -5.77 0.77 29.94
N LEU A 21 -5.99 -0.08 30.94
CA LEU A 21 -7.06 -1.08 30.94
C LEU A 21 -8.44 -0.49 31.27
N TYR A 22 -8.48 0.64 31.99
CA TYR A 22 -9.70 1.41 32.28
C TYR A 22 -10.06 2.45 31.20
N LEU A 23 -9.26 2.59 30.14
CA LEU A 23 -9.62 3.42 28.99
C LEU A 23 -10.82 2.81 28.24
N PRO A 24 -11.67 3.64 27.60
CA PRO A 24 -12.86 3.17 26.91
C PRO A 24 -12.50 2.09 25.86
N PRO A 25 -13.38 1.12 25.59
CA PRO A 25 -13.12 0.02 24.66
C PRO A 25 -12.70 0.48 23.25
N LEU A 26 -13.01 1.74 22.91
CA LEU A 26 -12.55 2.45 21.72
C LEU A 26 -11.01 2.55 21.64
N PHE A 27 -10.31 2.77 22.75
CA PHE A 27 -8.84 2.88 22.78
C PHE A 27 -8.17 1.55 22.43
N TRP A 28 -8.65 0.45 23.01
CA TRP A 28 -8.17 -0.90 22.70
C TRP A 28 -8.44 -1.29 21.25
N LEU A 29 -9.62 -0.93 20.73
CA LEU A 29 -9.96 -1.13 19.32
C LEU A 29 -9.02 -0.32 18.41
N GLN A 30 -8.68 0.91 18.79
CA GLN A 30 -7.75 1.76 18.04
C GLN A 30 -6.33 1.17 18.02
N VAL A 31 -5.82 0.70 19.18
CA VAL A 31 -4.50 0.07 19.30
C VAL A 31 -4.45 -1.24 18.50
N PHE A 32 -5.51 -2.05 18.54
CA PHE A 32 -5.61 -3.27 17.74
C PHE A 32 -5.58 -2.99 16.23
N ILE A 33 -6.34 -1.99 15.78
CA ILE A 33 -6.32 -1.54 14.38
C ILE A 33 -4.92 -1.03 14.00
N LEU A 34 -4.26 -0.29 14.87
CA LEU A 34 -2.94 0.29 14.62
C LEU A 34 -1.87 -0.81 14.49
N ILE A 35 -1.86 -1.78 15.41
CA ILE A 35 -0.97 -2.95 15.35
C ILE A 35 -1.26 -3.77 14.09
N GLY A 36 -2.54 -4.06 13.80
CA GLY A 36 -2.95 -4.76 12.58
C GLY A 36 -2.50 -4.03 11.31
N THR A 37 -2.60 -2.70 11.28
CA THR A 37 -2.12 -1.84 10.19
C THR A 37 -0.62 -1.95 10.00
N ILE A 38 0.16 -1.89 11.08
CA ILE A 38 1.63 -2.01 11.04
C ILE A 38 2.03 -3.37 10.48
N PHE A 39 1.41 -4.46 10.95
CA PHE A 39 1.69 -5.80 10.44
C PHE A 39 1.34 -5.92 8.95
N LEU A 40 0.18 -5.40 8.53
CA LEU A 40 -0.22 -5.41 7.12
C LEU A 40 0.68 -4.54 6.24
N ALA A 41 1.15 -3.40 6.75
CA ALA A 41 2.07 -2.51 6.07
C ALA A 41 3.48 -3.12 5.94
N ALA A 42 3.92 -3.89 6.93
CA ALA A 42 5.20 -4.59 6.91
C ALA A 42 5.21 -5.77 5.92
N TYR A 43 4.11 -6.53 5.83
CA TYR A 43 4.05 -7.74 5.00
C TYR A 43 3.65 -7.49 3.55
N VAL A 44 2.80 -6.49 3.28
CA VAL A 44 2.33 -6.18 1.93
C VAL A 44 2.60 -4.71 1.64
N GLN A 45 3.43 -4.44 0.63
CA GLN A 45 3.63 -3.10 0.07
C GLN A 45 2.24 -2.47 -0.18
N ARG A 46 1.82 -1.55 0.70
CA ARG A 46 0.52 -0.84 0.64
C ARG A 46 -0.72 -1.74 0.75
N GLY A 47 -0.64 -2.91 1.42
CA GLY A 47 -1.79 -3.83 1.58
C GLY A 47 -2.98 -3.20 2.30
N TRP A 48 -2.72 -2.44 3.37
CA TRP A 48 -3.77 -1.68 4.06
C TRP A 48 -4.44 -0.67 3.14
N CYS A 49 -3.65 0.08 2.38
CA CYS A 49 -4.15 1.09 1.44
C CYS A 49 -5.01 0.50 0.33
N ARG A 50 -4.70 -0.73 -0.11
CA ARG A 50 -5.45 -1.42 -1.16
C ARG A 50 -6.78 -2.00 -0.67
N TYR A 51 -6.80 -2.62 0.51
CA TYR A 51 -7.94 -3.44 0.94
C TYR A 51 -8.81 -2.82 2.04
N PHE A 52 -8.22 -2.05 2.95
CA PHE A 52 -8.91 -1.57 4.17
C PHE A 52 -9.05 -0.06 4.25
N CYS A 53 -8.24 0.70 3.50
CA CYS A 53 -8.21 2.15 3.63
C CYS A 53 -9.37 2.83 2.88
N PRO A 54 -10.25 3.58 3.57
CA PRO A 54 -11.33 4.32 2.91
C PRO A 54 -10.79 5.38 1.95
N HIS A 55 -9.65 5.97 2.25
CA HIS A 55 -8.97 6.90 1.34
C HIS A 55 -8.44 6.20 0.08
N GLY A 56 -8.01 4.93 0.18
CA GLY A 56 -7.63 4.12 -0.97
C GLY A 56 -8.80 3.87 -1.92
N ALA A 57 -9.99 3.60 -1.38
CA ALA A 57 -11.21 3.45 -2.17
C ALA A 57 -11.59 4.74 -2.92
N ILE A 58 -11.49 5.90 -2.25
CA ILE A 58 -11.76 7.20 -2.88
C ILE A 58 -10.78 7.46 -4.03
N MET A 59 -9.48 7.21 -3.81
CA MET A 59 -8.46 7.35 -4.84
C MET A 59 -8.70 6.41 -6.04
N ALA A 60 -9.18 5.19 -5.80
CA ALA A 60 -9.52 4.27 -6.89
C ALA A 60 -10.67 4.80 -7.77
N VAL A 61 -11.67 5.42 -7.15
CA VAL A 61 -12.78 6.06 -7.87
C VAL A 61 -12.30 7.28 -8.65
N MET A 62 -11.51 8.17 -8.03
CA MET A 62 -10.96 9.34 -8.71
C MET A 62 -10.06 8.96 -9.88
N ASN A 63 -9.27 7.89 -9.73
CA ASN A 63 -8.35 7.44 -10.75
C ASN A 63 -9.04 6.87 -12.00
N ARG A 64 -10.25 6.31 -11.85
CA ARG A 64 -11.09 5.95 -13.00
C ARG A 64 -11.42 7.15 -13.90
N PHE A 65 -11.50 8.34 -13.31
CA PHE A 65 -11.73 9.61 -14.03
C PHE A 65 -10.43 10.38 -14.30
N SER A 66 -9.26 9.79 -14.02
CA SER A 66 -7.99 10.46 -14.25
C SER A 66 -7.77 10.72 -15.74
N PHE A 67 -7.41 11.95 -16.07
CA PHE A 67 -6.98 12.31 -17.41
C PHE A 67 -5.65 11.64 -17.76
N ILE A 68 -4.76 11.43 -16.79
CA ILE A 68 -3.47 10.77 -16.99
C ILE A 68 -3.68 9.28 -17.22
N GLY A 69 -2.96 8.70 -18.19
CA GLY A 69 -2.91 7.26 -18.41
C GLY A 69 -1.50 6.82 -18.75
N LEU A 70 -1.31 5.51 -18.90
CA LEU A 70 -0.10 4.94 -19.48
C LEU A 70 -0.40 4.40 -20.87
N ARG A 71 0.61 4.40 -21.73
CA ARG A 71 0.59 3.76 -23.04
C ARG A 71 1.66 2.69 -23.11
N ARG A 72 1.38 1.65 -23.88
CA ARG A 72 2.28 0.53 -24.14
C ARG A 72 2.56 0.43 -25.63
N ASP A 73 3.82 0.56 -26.01
CA ASP A 73 4.25 0.36 -27.40
C ASP A 73 4.30 -1.14 -27.71
N LEU A 74 3.41 -1.61 -28.58
CA LEU A 74 3.32 -3.01 -28.99
C LEU A 74 4.62 -3.52 -29.63
N VAL A 75 5.27 -2.68 -30.43
CA VAL A 75 6.50 -3.01 -31.16
C VAL A 75 7.66 -3.29 -30.22
N LYS A 76 7.73 -2.57 -29.09
CA LYS A 76 8.80 -2.73 -28.09
C LYS A 76 8.46 -3.77 -27.02
N CYS A 77 7.19 -4.07 -26.82
CA CYS A 77 6.74 -4.90 -25.71
C CYS A 77 6.63 -6.39 -26.10
N ALA A 78 7.55 -7.21 -25.59
CA ALA A 78 7.50 -8.67 -25.68
C ALA A 78 6.52 -9.28 -24.66
N LYS A 79 5.21 -9.00 -24.79
CA LYS A 79 4.15 -9.43 -23.84
C LYS A 79 4.15 -10.95 -23.54
N GLY A 80 4.59 -11.78 -24.50
CA GLY A 80 4.64 -13.24 -24.35
C GLY A 80 5.78 -13.75 -23.45
N GLU A 81 6.89 -13.02 -23.39
CA GLU A 81 8.13 -13.47 -22.74
C GLU A 81 8.48 -12.64 -21.50
N CYS A 82 7.94 -11.42 -21.37
CA CYS A 82 8.26 -10.49 -20.30
C CYS A 82 7.03 -10.16 -19.43
N ARG A 83 7.17 -10.33 -18.11
CA ARG A 83 6.13 -10.00 -17.10
C ARG A 83 6.66 -9.12 -15.96
N GLU A 84 7.81 -8.50 -16.16
CA GLU A 84 8.49 -7.71 -15.11
C GLU A 84 7.68 -6.51 -14.64
N CYS A 85 6.98 -5.83 -15.56
CA CYS A 85 6.09 -4.72 -15.21
C CYS A 85 4.97 -5.12 -14.24
N VAL A 86 4.40 -6.33 -14.39
CA VAL A 86 3.32 -6.85 -13.53
C VAL A 86 3.87 -7.26 -12.17
N LYS A 87 5.06 -7.90 -12.14
CA LYS A 87 5.73 -8.32 -10.89
C LYS A 87 6.17 -7.12 -10.05
N ALA A 88 6.71 -6.08 -10.68
CA ALA A 88 7.19 -4.87 -10.00
C ALA A 88 6.05 -3.95 -9.53
N CYS A 89 4.83 -4.12 -10.04
CA CYS A 89 3.70 -3.27 -9.70
C CYS A 89 3.28 -3.50 -8.22
N PRO A 90 3.42 -2.49 -7.34
CA PRO A 90 3.05 -2.65 -5.92
C PRO A 90 1.55 -2.88 -5.74
N MET A 91 0.73 -2.39 -6.69
CA MET A 91 -0.72 -2.53 -6.69
C MET A 91 -1.19 -3.80 -7.42
N LYS A 92 -0.26 -4.61 -7.97
CA LYS A 92 -0.55 -5.85 -8.72
C LYS A 92 -1.55 -5.67 -9.86
N VAL A 93 -1.46 -4.55 -10.58
CA VAL A 93 -2.29 -4.25 -11.75
C VAL A 93 -1.93 -5.18 -12.90
N ARG A 94 -2.95 -5.69 -13.61
CA ARG A 94 -2.80 -6.58 -14.77
C ARG A 94 -2.46 -5.82 -16.06
N ILE A 95 -1.32 -5.12 -16.06
CA ILE A 95 -0.87 -4.19 -17.13
C ILE A 95 -0.94 -4.80 -18.53
N LEU A 96 -0.68 -6.10 -18.66
CA LEU A 96 -0.67 -6.79 -19.95
C LEU A 96 -2.07 -7.00 -20.54
N ASP A 97 -3.12 -7.05 -19.73
CA ASP A 97 -4.51 -7.30 -20.17
C ASP A 97 -5.24 -5.99 -20.53
N LEU A 98 -4.66 -4.85 -20.19
CA LEU A 98 -5.19 -3.52 -20.48
C LEU A 98 -4.90 -3.07 -21.92
N PRO A 99 -5.68 -2.11 -22.46
CA PRO A 99 -5.50 -1.57 -23.80
C PRO A 99 -4.13 -0.90 -23.99
N TRP A 100 -3.52 -1.05 -25.18
CA TRP A 100 -2.18 -0.52 -25.45
C TRP A 100 -2.11 1.00 -25.61
N LYS A 101 -3.16 1.64 -26.18
CA LYS A 101 -3.11 3.05 -26.60
C LYS A 101 -3.15 4.00 -25.41
N LYS A 102 -4.03 3.72 -24.46
CA LYS A 102 -4.16 4.40 -23.18
C LYS A 102 -4.82 3.43 -22.21
N PHE A 103 -4.17 3.14 -21.10
CA PHE A 103 -4.75 2.41 -20.00
C PHE A 103 -4.59 3.17 -18.69
N SER A 104 -5.65 3.12 -17.89
CA SER A 104 -5.69 3.51 -16.49
C SER A 104 -6.48 2.44 -15.78
N ASP A 105 -5.88 1.83 -14.77
CA ASP A 105 -6.56 0.89 -13.88
C ASP A 105 -6.88 1.65 -12.60
N PRO A 106 -8.07 1.53 -12.00
CA PRO A 106 -8.43 2.27 -10.79
C PRO A 106 -7.45 2.04 -9.64
N GLU A 107 -6.82 0.88 -9.55
CA GLU A 107 -5.81 0.60 -8.51
C GLU A 107 -4.44 1.20 -8.84
N CYS A 108 -4.22 1.73 -10.05
CA CYS A 108 -2.94 2.28 -10.48
C CYS A 108 -2.66 3.65 -9.85
N ILE A 109 -1.71 3.70 -8.92
CA ILE A 109 -1.29 4.95 -8.25
C ILE A 109 -0.25 5.77 -9.03
N TYR A 110 -0.04 5.51 -10.33
CA TYR A 110 0.98 6.18 -11.15
C TYR A 110 2.35 6.28 -10.48
N CYS A 111 2.87 5.17 -9.96
CA CYS A 111 4.20 5.14 -9.33
C CYS A 111 5.37 4.98 -10.31
N MET A 112 5.10 4.86 -11.61
CA MET A 112 6.06 4.68 -12.71
C MET A 112 7.02 3.49 -12.64
N LYS A 113 7.05 2.70 -11.55
CA LYS A 113 7.90 1.49 -11.43
C LYS A 113 7.83 0.52 -12.61
N CYS A 114 6.66 0.42 -13.25
CA CYS A 114 6.46 -0.43 -14.42
C CYS A 114 7.21 0.08 -15.67
N ALA A 115 7.37 1.39 -15.82
CA ALA A 115 8.19 1.99 -16.87
C ALA A 115 9.68 1.84 -16.57
N ASP A 116 10.07 2.04 -15.29
CA ASP A 116 11.47 1.98 -14.85
C ASP A 116 12.07 0.58 -14.99
N ILE A 117 11.32 -0.47 -14.64
CA ILE A 117 11.80 -1.86 -14.72
C ILE A 117 11.75 -2.44 -16.14
N CYS A 118 11.10 -1.76 -17.08
CA CYS A 118 10.86 -2.32 -18.41
C CYS A 118 12.17 -2.34 -19.22
N PRO A 119 12.73 -3.53 -19.56
CA PRO A 119 14.01 -3.60 -20.26
C PRO A 119 13.94 -2.98 -21.67
N ASN A 120 12.76 -3.00 -22.28
CA ASN A 120 12.55 -2.49 -23.64
C ASN A 120 12.04 -1.03 -23.67
N GLY A 121 11.84 -0.40 -22.50
CA GLY A 121 11.31 0.96 -22.41
C GLY A 121 9.95 1.15 -23.12
N ALA A 122 9.09 0.11 -23.07
CA ALA A 122 7.86 0.05 -23.84
C ALA A 122 6.67 0.76 -23.19
N ILE A 123 6.78 1.15 -21.92
CA ILE A 123 5.71 1.79 -21.15
C ILE A 123 6.05 3.27 -20.99
N ARG A 124 5.10 4.16 -21.32
CA ARG A 124 5.26 5.61 -21.16
C ARG A 124 3.99 6.25 -20.60
N PRO A 125 4.08 7.33 -19.82
CA PRO A 125 2.91 8.13 -19.49
C PRO A 125 2.35 8.79 -20.76
N THR A 126 1.03 8.89 -20.83
CA THR A 126 0.31 9.61 -21.88
C THR A 126 -0.74 10.50 -21.24
N TYR A 127 -0.76 11.75 -21.66
CA TYR A 127 -1.87 12.67 -21.43
C TYR A 127 -2.84 12.55 -22.63
N PRO A 128 -4.15 12.81 -22.47
CA PRO A 128 -5.12 12.89 -23.55
C PRO A 128 -4.72 13.90 -24.63
#